data_AF-A0A9P7F548-F1
#
_entry.id   AF-A0A9P7F548-F1
#
_cell.length_a   1.000
_cell.length_b   1.000
_cell.length_c   1.000
_cell.angle_alpha   90.00
_cell.angle_beta   90.00
_cell.angle_gamma   90.00
#
_symmetry.space_group_name_H-M   'P 1'
#
loop_
_entity.id
_entity.type
_entity.pdbx_description
1 polymer ?
#
loop_
_entity_poly.entity_id
_entity_poly.type
_entity_poly.pdbx_seq_one_letter_code
_entity_poly.pdbx_strand_id
1 'polypeptide(L)'
;MVSPSPLRPSQSQAGTSLLSSSLSAHVIAAISPQIASILTTSESLKSNVEDLAKLKSDMEANSENTSTTTSVSAAATRAEQATNVILNSITDVKNALLTARAPSNQPNNPLSYSAVVRQNTQTPAPVSAALLRAAIKEHQILIELALGGRLYEPEDSSVDIAKKSKNTFAAISDGESPDIQIKATTRLRNGGLIVELTTAEAANWLCIPESILKFMGALDSLVFIKEHRFTIIIPFLPITSDIEDAEWQCAAEEENNLPTGSIEAVGWIKPRIWRSPVLQGSVTPTRAPALPTPAPALLDSPRGGAPPAPRKTAVWTAMTRPLAL
;
A
#
# COMPACT_ATOMS: atom_id res chain seq x y z
N MET A 1 50.76 50.03 -24.14
CA MET A 1 50.70 48.83 -24.99
C MET A 1 50.81 47.62 -24.07
N VAL A 2 49.69 46.98 -23.76
CA VAL A 2 49.61 45.81 -22.86
C VAL A 2 49.21 44.63 -23.74
N SER A 3 50.11 43.64 -23.83
CA SER A 3 49.89 42.41 -24.61
C SER A 3 48.83 41.52 -23.95
N PRO A 4 47.89 40.93 -24.71
CA PRO A 4 46.90 40.01 -24.16
C PRO A 4 47.51 38.61 -23.99
N SER A 5 47.32 38.03 -22.81
CA SER A 5 47.72 36.66 -22.49
C SER A 5 46.77 35.63 -23.11
N PRO A 6 47.28 34.44 -23.54
CA PRO A 6 46.46 33.42 -24.19
C PRO A 6 45.64 32.64 -23.16
N LEU A 7 44.35 32.49 -23.46
CA LEU A 7 43.38 31.69 -22.70
C LEU A 7 43.70 30.20 -22.80
N ARG A 8 43.81 29.56 -21.65
CA ARG A 8 44.10 28.13 -21.49
C ARG A 8 42.81 27.32 -21.57
N PRO A 9 42.69 26.29 -22.43
CA PRO A 9 41.47 25.49 -22.54
C PRO A 9 41.29 24.58 -21.32
N SER A 10 40.08 24.62 -20.77
CA SER A 10 39.60 23.87 -19.62
C SER A 10 39.41 22.38 -19.95
N GLN A 11 40.31 21.53 -19.43
CA GLN A 11 40.18 20.07 -19.41
C GLN A 11 39.23 19.64 -18.29
N SER A 12 37.93 19.43 -18.57
CA SER A 12 36.99 18.93 -17.54
C SER A 12 35.79 18.11 -18.05
N GLN A 13 35.82 17.54 -19.26
CA GLN A 13 34.64 16.83 -19.82
C GLN A 13 34.81 15.32 -20.12
N ALA A 14 35.94 14.69 -19.79
CA ALA A 14 36.17 13.28 -20.18
C ALA A 14 35.73 12.21 -19.16
N GLY A 15 35.26 12.58 -17.95
CA GLY A 15 35.08 11.61 -16.84
C GLY A 15 33.68 11.01 -16.68
N THR A 16 32.62 11.64 -17.20
CA THR A 16 31.22 11.24 -16.91
C THR A 16 30.67 10.18 -17.85
N SER A 17 31.23 10.04 -19.05
CA SER A 17 30.73 9.09 -20.06
C SER A 17 31.03 7.63 -19.71
N LEU A 18 32.18 7.35 -19.10
CA LEU A 18 32.60 5.98 -18.76
C LEU A 18 31.82 5.39 -17.57
N LEU A 19 31.39 6.23 -16.62
CA LEU A 19 30.57 5.78 -15.49
C LEU A 19 29.13 5.47 -15.93
N SER A 20 28.60 6.24 -16.89
CA SER A 20 27.26 6.03 -17.41
C SER A 20 27.13 4.71 -18.18
N SER A 21 28.15 4.32 -18.98
CA SER A 21 28.11 3.09 -19.77
C SER A 21 28.31 1.82 -18.93
N SER A 22 29.14 1.91 -17.89
CA SER A 22 29.33 0.80 -16.95
C SER A 22 28.07 0.54 -16.11
N LEU A 23 27.41 1.61 -15.66
CA LEU A 23 26.17 1.50 -14.89
C LEU A 23 25.03 0.91 -15.74
N SER A 24 24.86 1.37 -16.98
CA SER A 24 23.82 0.84 -17.86
C SER A 24 24.04 -0.64 -18.18
N ALA A 25 25.29 -1.06 -18.43
CA ALA A 25 25.62 -2.47 -18.65
C ALA A 25 25.30 -3.34 -17.42
N HIS A 26 25.60 -2.86 -16.22
CA HIS A 26 25.31 -3.60 -14.99
C HIS A 26 23.80 -3.72 -14.71
N VAL A 27 23.04 -2.64 -14.95
CA VAL A 27 21.57 -2.64 -14.81
C VAL A 27 20.92 -3.59 -15.81
N ILE A 28 21.36 -3.56 -17.08
CA ILE A 28 20.87 -4.48 -18.11
C ILE A 28 21.17 -5.93 -17.73
N ALA A 29 22.42 -6.23 -17.33
CA ALA A 29 22.81 -7.58 -16.94
C ALA A 29 22.02 -8.11 -15.73
N ALA A 30 21.69 -7.24 -14.76
CA ALA A 30 20.94 -7.62 -13.57
C ALA A 30 19.45 -7.86 -13.85
N ILE A 31 18.84 -7.09 -14.77
CA ILE A 31 17.39 -7.11 -15.00
C ILE A 31 17.01 -8.06 -16.15
N SER A 32 17.87 -8.26 -17.15
CA SER A 32 17.57 -9.12 -18.32
C SER A 32 17.05 -10.53 -17.97
N PRO A 33 17.61 -11.27 -16.98
CA PRO A 33 17.10 -12.59 -16.62
C PRO A 33 15.66 -12.55 -16.07
N GLN A 34 15.32 -11.50 -15.32
CA GLN A 34 13.97 -11.35 -14.76
C GLN A 34 12.95 -11.04 -15.86
N ILE A 35 13.29 -10.18 -16.82
CA ILE A 35 12.43 -9.88 -17.98
C ILE A 35 12.20 -11.13 -18.82
N ALA A 36 13.25 -11.92 -19.07
CA ALA A 36 13.11 -13.18 -19.81
C ALA A 36 12.16 -14.16 -19.10
N SER A 37 12.28 -14.31 -17.77
CA SER A 37 11.37 -15.15 -17.00
C SER A 37 9.93 -14.65 -17.01
N ILE A 38 9.70 -13.33 -16.97
CA ILE A 38 8.34 -12.76 -17.03
C ILE A 38 7.72 -13.04 -18.40
N LEU A 39 8.48 -12.85 -19.48
CA LEU A 39 7.99 -13.11 -20.84
C LEU A 39 7.61 -14.56 -21.05
N THR A 40 8.44 -15.53 -20.63
CA THR A 40 8.12 -16.96 -20.76
C THR A 40 6.89 -17.35 -19.95
N THR A 41 6.72 -16.81 -18.74
CA THR A 41 5.50 -17.06 -17.95
C THR A 41 4.26 -16.43 -18.58
N SER A 42 4.39 -15.26 -19.21
CA SER A 42 3.30 -14.62 -19.93
C SER A 42 2.84 -15.43 -21.14
N GLU A 43 3.77 -16.04 -21.87
CA GLU A 43 3.45 -16.92 -23.00
C GLU A 43 2.72 -18.19 -22.53
N SER A 44 3.18 -18.79 -21.42
CA SER A 44 2.50 -19.94 -20.82
C SER A 44 1.09 -19.60 -20.34
N LEU A 45 0.90 -18.44 -19.70
CA LEU A 45 -0.43 -18.00 -19.26
C LEU A 45 -1.36 -17.74 -20.44
N LYS A 46 -0.85 -17.17 -21.54
CA LYS A 46 -1.62 -16.95 -22.77
C LYS A 46 -2.13 -18.27 -23.35
N SER A 47 -1.28 -19.29 -23.44
CA SER A 47 -1.68 -20.63 -23.89
C SER A 47 -2.81 -21.21 -23.02
N ASN A 48 -2.71 -21.08 -21.70
CA ASN A 48 -3.73 -21.59 -20.77
C ASN A 48 -5.08 -20.85 -20.93
N VAL A 49 -5.07 -19.56 -21.23
CA VAL A 49 -6.30 -18.79 -21.50
C VAL A 49 -6.97 -19.25 -22.80
N GLU A 50 -6.19 -19.54 -23.84
CA GLU A 50 -6.71 -20.08 -25.10
C GLU A 50 -7.32 -21.47 -24.91
N ASP A 51 -6.68 -22.34 -24.11
CA ASP A 51 -7.19 -23.67 -23.77
C ASP A 51 -8.52 -23.59 -22.98
N LEU A 52 -8.63 -22.65 -22.04
CA LEU A 52 -9.88 -22.41 -21.31
C LEU A 52 -11.00 -21.88 -22.20
N ALA A 53 -10.69 -20.98 -23.14
CA ALA A 53 -11.66 -20.48 -24.10
C ALA A 53 -12.19 -21.61 -24.99
N LYS A 54 -11.31 -22.51 -25.43
CA LYS A 54 -11.68 -23.71 -26.20
C LYS A 54 -12.57 -24.65 -25.39
N LEU A 55 -12.21 -24.92 -24.13
CA LEU A 55 -12.99 -25.78 -23.24
C LEU A 55 -14.40 -25.19 -22.98
N LYS A 56 -14.51 -23.87 -22.85
CA LYS A 56 -15.80 -23.18 -22.73
C LYS A 56 -16.66 -23.39 -23.98
N SER A 57 -16.09 -23.21 -25.17
CA SER A 57 -16.82 -23.42 -26.42
C SER A 57 -17.30 -24.87 -26.58
N ASP A 58 -16.48 -25.85 -26.18
CA ASP A 58 -16.87 -27.27 -26.18
C ASP A 58 -18.03 -27.56 -25.19
N MET A 59 -18.08 -26.86 -24.06
CA MET A 59 -19.18 -26.98 -23.09
C MET A 59 -20.48 -26.35 -23.61
N GLU A 60 -20.40 -25.19 -24.25
CA GLU A 60 -21.57 -24.53 -24.85
C GLU A 60 -22.16 -25.38 -26.00
N ALA A 61 -21.31 -25.94 -26.87
CA ALA A 61 -21.74 -26.82 -27.97
C ALA A 61 -22.39 -28.12 -27.48
N ASN A 62 -21.97 -28.66 -26.33
CA ASN A 62 -22.58 -29.86 -25.74
C ASN A 62 -23.86 -29.58 -24.94
N SER A 63 -24.10 -28.33 -24.52
CA SER A 63 -25.30 -27.96 -23.76
C SER A 63 -26.59 -28.02 -24.59
N GLU A 64 -26.50 -27.96 -25.92
CA GLU A 64 -27.66 -28.06 -26.83
C GLU A 64 -28.09 -29.52 -27.13
N ASN A 65 -27.27 -30.52 -26.74
CA ASN A 65 -27.55 -31.94 -26.97
C ASN A 65 -27.84 -32.69 -25.64
N THR A 66 -28.87 -32.28 -24.91
CA THR A 66 -29.28 -32.95 -23.65
C THR A 66 -30.04 -34.24 -23.90
N SER A 67 -29.33 -35.37 -23.95
CA SER A 67 -29.82 -36.66 -23.42
C SER A 67 -28.70 -37.71 -23.32
N THR A 68 -27.67 -37.49 -22.49
CA THR A 68 -26.91 -38.61 -21.89
C THR A 68 -26.03 -38.16 -20.72
N THR A 69 -26.25 -38.76 -19.55
CA THR A 69 -25.60 -38.51 -18.25
C THR A 69 -24.11 -38.87 -18.20
N THR A 70 -23.54 -39.46 -19.25
CA THR A 70 -22.14 -39.93 -19.26
C THR A 70 -21.12 -38.81 -19.55
N SER A 71 -21.52 -37.73 -20.26
CA SER A 71 -20.57 -36.68 -20.70
C SER A 71 -20.14 -35.72 -19.59
N VAL A 72 -20.95 -35.55 -18.55
CA VAL A 72 -20.67 -34.63 -17.41
C VAL A 72 -19.47 -35.13 -16.60
N SER A 73 -19.31 -36.45 -16.44
CA SER A 73 -18.17 -37.03 -15.71
C SER A 73 -16.83 -36.75 -16.40
N ALA A 74 -16.78 -36.87 -17.74
CA ALA A 74 -15.58 -36.61 -18.52
C ALA A 74 -15.23 -35.11 -18.58
N ALA A 75 -16.22 -34.22 -18.49
CA ALA A 75 -15.98 -32.78 -18.36
C ALA A 75 -15.41 -32.43 -16.99
N ALA A 76 -15.93 -33.03 -15.91
CA ALA A 76 -15.42 -32.83 -14.56
C ALA A 76 -13.95 -33.28 -14.42
N THR A 77 -13.59 -34.44 -14.97
CA THR A 77 -12.18 -34.92 -14.95
C THR A 77 -11.25 -33.99 -15.71
N ARG A 78 -11.67 -33.41 -16.84
CA ARG A 78 -10.87 -32.44 -17.60
C ARG A 78 -10.69 -31.12 -16.85
N ALA A 79 -11.72 -30.65 -16.16
CA ALA A 79 -11.62 -29.46 -15.31
C ALA A 79 -10.66 -29.67 -14.12
N GLU A 80 -10.68 -30.86 -13.51
CA GLU A 80 -9.77 -31.24 -12.44
C GLU A 80 -8.31 -31.35 -12.93
N GLN A 81 -8.09 -31.86 -14.14
CA GLN A 81 -6.76 -31.86 -14.76
C GLN A 81 -6.26 -30.44 -15.04
N ALA A 82 -7.10 -29.56 -15.60
CA ALA A 82 -6.72 -28.17 -15.89
C ALA A 82 -6.35 -27.39 -14.62
N THR A 83 -7.09 -27.57 -13.53
CA THR A 83 -6.80 -26.93 -12.24
C THR A 83 -5.47 -27.41 -11.64
N ASN A 84 -5.16 -28.70 -11.75
CA ASN A 84 -3.87 -29.23 -11.30
C ASN A 84 -2.68 -28.69 -12.12
N VAL A 85 -2.84 -28.52 -13.43
CA VAL A 85 -1.79 -27.91 -14.29
C VAL A 85 -1.51 -26.46 -13.86
N ILE A 86 -2.54 -25.68 -13.58
CA ILE A 86 -2.39 -24.29 -13.10
C ILE A 86 -1.67 -24.25 -11.75
N LEU A 87 -2.04 -25.12 -10.81
CA LEU A 87 -1.42 -25.16 -9.48
C LEU A 87 0.08 -25.49 -9.55
N ASN A 88 0.45 -26.45 -10.41
CA ASN A 88 1.86 -26.79 -10.63
C ASN A 88 2.63 -25.61 -11.23
N SER A 89 2.07 -24.95 -12.25
CA SER A 89 2.69 -23.79 -12.90
C SER A 89 2.91 -22.62 -11.92
N ILE A 90 1.96 -22.35 -11.02
CA ILE A 90 2.12 -21.34 -9.94
C ILE A 90 3.26 -21.73 -8.99
N THR A 91 3.38 -23.01 -8.68
CA THR A 91 4.43 -23.51 -7.78
C THR A 91 5.82 -23.37 -8.42
N ASP A 92 5.93 -23.60 -9.73
CA ASP A 92 7.16 -23.40 -10.48
C ASP A 92 7.59 -21.92 -10.52
N VAL A 93 6.65 -20.99 -10.73
CA VAL A 93 6.92 -19.54 -10.65
C VAL A 93 7.42 -19.15 -9.26
N LYS A 94 6.81 -19.68 -8.21
CA LYS A 94 7.24 -19.42 -6.82
C LYS A 94 8.68 -19.92 -6.58
N ASN A 95 9.01 -21.11 -7.06
CA ASN A 95 10.34 -21.69 -6.91
C ASN A 95 11.41 -20.93 -7.72
N ALA A 96 11.08 -20.50 -8.94
CA ALA A 96 11.94 -19.64 -9.75
C ALA A 96 12.23 -18.29 -9.04
N LEU A 97 11.21 -17.68 -8.41
CA LEU A 97 11.37 -16.44 -7.65
C LEU A 97 12.24 -16.61 -6.39
N LEU A 98 12.12 -17.76 -5.71
CA LEU A 98 12.95 -18.09 -4.57
C LEU A 98 14.41 -18.35 -4.97
N THR A 99 14.64 -18.98 -6.13
CA THR A 99 15.98 -19.29 -6.64
C THR A 99 16.70 -18.06 -7.18
N ALA A 100 15.97 -17.08 -7.73
CA ALA A 100 16.52 -15.79 -8.15
C ALA A 100 17.04 -14.92 -6.98
N ARG A 101 16.75 -15.29 -5.73
CA ARG A 101 17.22 -14.62 -4.51
C ARG A 101 18.46 -15.31 -3.93
N ALA A 102 19.47 -15.59 -4.76
CA ALA A 102 20.77 -16.01 -4.26
C ALA A 102 21.51 -14.81 -3.62
N PRO A 103 22.25 -15.01 -2.50
CA PRO A 103 22.95 -13.93 -1.82
C PRO A 103 24.12 -13.45 -2.68
N SER A 104 24.08 -12.21 -3.15
CA SER A 104 25.25 -11.59 -3.75
C SER A 104 26.26 -11.26 -2.65
N ASN A 105 27.43 -11.88 -2.72
CA ASN A 105 28.58 -11.51 -1.89
C ASN A 105 29.06 -10.12 -2.32
N GLN A 106 28.55 -9.06 -1.69
CA GLN A 106 29.10 -7.72 -1.83
C GLN A 106 30.11 -7.40 -0.70
N PRO A 107 31.20 -6.68 -1.02
CA PRO A 107 32.21 -6.29 -0.04
C PRO A 107 31.64 -5.30 0.99
N ASN A 108 32.00 -5.54 2.26
CA ASN A 108 31.59 -4.82 3.46
C ASN A 108 31.99 -3.33 3.43
N ASN A 109 31.17 -2.49 2.80
CA ASN A 109 31.11 -1.08 3.16
C ASN A 109 29.83 -0.84 3.98
N PRO A 110 29.88 -0.06 5.07
CA PRO A 110 28.68 0.26 5.85
C PRO A 110 27.71 1.02 4.96
N LEU A 111 26.69 0.32 4.47
CA LEU A 111 25.61 0.89 3.69
C LEU A 111 24.93 1.97 4.53
N SER A 112 24.97 3.21 4.03
CA SER A 112 24.12 4.28 4.57
C SER A 112 22.67 3.76 4.64
N TYR A 113 21.94 4.07 5.71
CA TYR A 113 20.55 3.61 5.87
C TYR A 113 19.66 3.98 4.67
N SER A 114 19.94 5.11 4.01
CA SER A 114 19.26 5.51 2.77
C SER A 114 19.53 4.57 1.59
N ALA A 115 20.72 3.97 1.51
CA ALA A 115 21.07 2.97 0.51
C ALA A 115 20.34 1.64 0.77
N VAL A 116 20.24 1.22 2.04
CA VAL A 116 19.46 0.01 2.43
C VAL A 116 17.97 0.18 2.11
N VAL A 117 17.40 1.36 2.40
CA VAL A 117 16.00 1.66 2.06
C VAL A 117 15.78 1.65 0.55
N ARG A 118 16.72 2.21 -0.24
CA ARG A 118 16.68 2.19 -1.71
C ARG A 118 16.91 0.78 -2.28
N GLN A 119 17.70 -0.06 -1.63
CA GLN A 119 17.90 -1.44 -2.09
C GLN A 119 16.63 -2.30 -1.91
N ASN A 120 15.72 -1.86 -1.03
CA ASN A 120 14.39 -2.43 -0.86
C ASN A 120 13.30 -1.79 -1.75
N THR A 121 13.62 -0.88 -2.69
CA THR A 121 12.62 -0.29 -3.59
C THR A 121 12.26 -1.15 -4.81
N GLN A 122 12.82 -2.35 -4.94
CA GLN A 122 12.24 -3.36 -5.83
C GLN A 122 10.94 -3.82 -5.19
N THR A 123 9.80 -3.36 -5.73
CA THR A 123 8.45 -3.32 -5.14
C THR A 123 8.27 -4.35 -4.02
N PRO A 124 8.49 -3.94 -2.75
CA PRO A 124 8.43 -4.89 -1.67
C PRO A 124 6.96 -5.29 -1.50
N ALA A 125 6.68 -6.59 -1.36
CA ALA A 125 5.37 -7.16 -1.00
C ALA A 125 4.47 -6.34 -0.03
N PRO A 126 4.99 -5.54 0.93
CA PRO A 126 4.17 -4.59 1.69
C PRO A 126 3.40 -3.54 0.86
N VAL A 127 3.92 -3.06 -0.28
CA VAL A 127 3.24 -2.03 -1.10
C VAL A 127 2.05 -2.63 -1.83
N SER A 128 2.19 -3.83 -2.42
CA SER A 128 1.06 -4.53 -3.05
C SER A 128 0.00 -4.91 -2.02
N ALA A 129 0.40 -5.36 -0.82
CA ALA A 129 -0.53 -5.62 0.26
C ALA A 129 -1.24 -4.35 0.76
N ALA A 130 -0.56 -3.21 0.80
CA ALA A 130 -1.17 -1.93 1.15
C ALA A 130 -2.17 -1.47 0.09
N LEU A 131 -1.83 -1.61 -1.19
CA LEU A 131 -2.71 -1.27 -2.31
C LEU A 131 -3.94 -2.18 -2.34
N LEU A 132 -3.78 -3.49 -2.13
CA LEU A 132 -4.90 -4.43 -1.99
C LEU A 132 -5.80 -4.05 -0.82
N ARG A 133 -5.23 -3.68 0.33
CA ARG A 133 -6.01 -3.20 1.49
C ARG A 133 -6.72 -1.88 1.21
N ALA A 134 -6.13 -0.99 0.41
CA ALA A 134 -6.76 0.25 0.00
C ALA A 134 -7.95 -0.04 -0.92
N ALA A 135 -7.77 -0.86 -1.95
CA ALA A 135 -8.83 -1.28 -2.85
C ALA A 135 -10.00 -1.98 -2.12
N ILE A 136 -9.70 -2.85 -1.15
CA ILE A 136 -10.76 -3.46 -0.32
C ILE A 136 -11.51 -2.40 0.49
N LYS A 137 -10.81 -1.41 1.04
CA LYS A 137 -11.43 -0.33 1.83
C LYS A 137 -12.27 0.63 0.99
N GLU A 138 -11.91 0.85 -0.28
CA GLU A 138 -12.73 1.65 -1.22
C GLU A 138 -14.11 1.03 -1.46
N HIS A 139 -14.24 -0.26 -1.22
CA HIS A 139 -15.50 -0.99 -1.35
C HIS A 139 -16.25 -1.11 -0.02
N GLN A 140 -15.64 -0.69 1.09
CA GLN A 140 -16.22 -0.83 2.42
C GLN A 140 -16.84 0.48 2.87
N ILE A 141 -17.95 0.37 3.59
CA ILE A 141 -18.55 1.48 4.33
C ILE A 141 -18.71 1.07 5.79
N LEU A 142 -18.40 2.00 6.70
CA LEU A 142 -18.60 1.82 8.13
C LEU A 142 -19.87 2.56 8.56
N ILE A 143 -20.80 1.79 9.11
CA ILE A 143 -22.11 2.24 9.55
C ILE A 143 -22.12 2.24 11.09
N GLU A 144 -22.24 3.42 11.70
CA GLU A 144 -22.29 3.62 13.16
C GLU A 144 -23.63 4.24 13.58
N LEU A 145 -24.08 4.02 14.83
CA LEU A 145 -25.31 4.63 15.35
C LEU A 145 -24.99 5.85 16.20
N ALA A 146 -25.87 6.84 16.10
CA ALA A 146 -25.73 8.14 16.74
C ALA A 146 -25.58 8.14 18.26
N LEU A 147 -26.19 7.16 18.96
CA LEU A 147 -26.51 7.29 20.38
C LEU A 147 -26.28 6.01 21.18
N GLY A 148 -25.25 5.22 20.84
CA GLY A 148 -24.95 3.97 21.55
C GLY A 148 -26.04 2.90 21.43
N GLY A 149 -27.06 3.14 20.59
CA GLY A 149 -28.01 2.13 20.14
C GLY A 149 -27.30 1.05 19.33
N ARG A 150 -27.95 -0.11 19.20
CA ARG A 150 -27.49 -1.20 18.34
C ARG A 150 -28.38 -1.22 17.10
N LEU A 151 -27.78 -1.31 15.92
CA LEU A 151 -28.55 -1.42 14.67
C LEU A 151 -29.32 -2.74 14.60
N TYR A 152 -28.73 -3.76 15.24
CA TYR A 152 -29.17 -5.14 15.24
C TYR A 152 -29.00 -5.72 16.64
N GLU A 153 -29.94 -6.55 17.03
CA GLU A 153 -29.90 -7.23 18.31
C GLU A 153 -28.78 -8.30 18.32
N PRO A 154 -28.26 -8.70 19.49
CA PRO A 154 -27.34 -9.85 19.60
C PRO A 154 -27.88 -11.14 18.99
N GLU A 155 -29.20 -11.31 19.00
CA GLU A 155 -29.91 -12.47 18.46
C GLU A 155 -30.00 -12.45 16.92
N ASP A 156 -29.84 -11.29 16.28
CA ASP A 156 -29.92 -11.18 14.83
C ASP A 156 -28.75 -11.92 14.18
N SER A 157 -29.07 -12.91 13.35
CA SER A 157 -28.05 -13.67 12.62
C SER A 157 -27.40 -12.79 11.55
N SER A 158 -26.16 -13.12 11.16
CA SER A 158 -25.49 -12.42 10.05
C SER A 158 -26.29 -12.48 8.74
N VAL A 159 -27.09 -13.53 8.55
CA VAL A 159 -27.96 -13.70 7.38
C VAL A 159 -29.12 -12.72 7.42
N ASP A 160 -29.73 -12.51 8.59
CA ASP A 160 -30.83 -11.56 8.77
C ASP A 160 -30.34 -10.12 8.60
N ILE A 161 -29.15 -9.82 9.14
CA ILE A 161 -28.46 -8.54 8.94
C ILE A 161 -28.27 -8.28 7.44
N ALA A 162 -27.64 -9.21 6.72
CA ALA A 162 -27.40 -9.07 5.28
C ALA A 162 -28.70 -8.94 4.48
N LYS A 163 -29.76 -9.68 4.85
CA LYS A 163 -31.08 -9.60 4.22
C LYS A 163 -31.73 -8.23 4.45
N LYS A 164 -31.70 -7.72 5.68
CA LYS A 164 -32.23 -6.39 6.01
C LYS A 164 -31.45 -5.29 5.28
N SER A 165 -30.12 -5.35 5.28
CA SER A 165 -29.28 -4.42 4.52
C SER A 165 -29.59 -4.46 3.03
N LYS A 166 -29.70 -5.66 2.43
CA LYS A 166 -30.04 -5.82 1.01
C LYS A 166 -31.42 -5.24 0.67
N ASN A 167 -32.42 -5.50 1.50
CA ASN A 167 -33.76 -4.95 1.31
C ASN A 167 -33.77 -3.41 1.43
N THR A 168 -32.96 -2.87 2.35
CA THR A 168 -32.82 -1.41 2.52
C THR A 168 -32.18 -0.79 1.28
N PHE A 169 -31.09 -1.38 0.76
CA PHE A 169 -30.46 -0.90 -0.46
C PHE A 169 -31.41 -0.95 -1.65
N ALA A 170 -32.15 -2.05 -1.82
CA ALA A 170 -33.15 -2.16 -2.87
C ALA A 170 -34.28 -1.12 -2.76
N ALA A 171 -34.60 -0.65 -1.55
CA ALA A 171 -35.62 0.37 -1.32
C ALA A 171 -35.13 1.79 -1.66
N ILE A 172 -33.82 2.05 -1.58
CA ILE A 172 -33.24 3.37 -1.87
C ILE A 172 -32.66 3.49 -3.28
N SER A 173 -32.45 2.36 -3.96
CA SER A 173 -32.00 2.34 -5.34
C SER A 173 -33.06 2.97 -6.25
N ASP A 174 -32.74 4.13 -6.79
CA ASP A 174 -33.46 4.78 -7.87
C ASP A 174 -32.78 4.49 -9.22
N GLY A 175 -33.38 4.95 -10.32
CA GLY A 175 -32.85 4.72 -11.67
C GLY A 175 -31.47 5.37 -11.93
N GLU A 176 -30.97 6.21 -11.02
CA GLU A 176 -29.66 6.86 -11.07
C GLU A 176 -28.63 6.18 -10.14
N SER A 177 -29.07 5.26 -9.28
CA SER A 177 -28.18 4.53 -8.38
C SER A 177 -27.32 3.49 -9.12
N PRO A 178 -26.05 3.31 -8.73
CA PRO A 178 -25.23 2.22 -9.24
C PRO A 178 -25.75 0.86 -8.75
N ASP A 179 -25.35 -0.24 -9.38
CA ASP A 179 -25.74 -1.59 -8.94
C ASP A 179 -25.12 -1.91 -7.57
N ILE A 180 -25.95 -1.88 -6.52
CA ILE A 180 -25.52 -2.10 -5.13
C ILE A 180 -25.60 -3.59 -4.80
N GLN A 181 -24.46 -4.25 -4.87
CA GLN A 181 -24.33 -5.64 -4.44
C GLN A 181 -23.49 -5.74 -3.16
N ILE A 182 -24.05 -6.38 -2.13
CA ILE A 182 -23.34 -6.68 -0.88
C ILE A 182 -22.52 -7.96 -1.07
N LYS A 183 -21.21 -7.86 -0.87
CA LYS A 183 -20.28 -8.99 -0.90
C LYS A 183 -20.12 -9.61 0.49
N ALA A 184 -19.98 -8.78 1.52
CA ALA A 184 -19.85 -9.24 2.90
C ALA A 184 -20.42 -8.21 3.88
N THR A 185 -20.86 -8.70 5.04
CA THR A 185 -21.23 -7.85 6.19
C THR A 185 -20.47 -8.33 7.42
N THR A 186 -19.85 -7.40 8.14
CA THR A 186 -19.10 -7.70 9.36
C THR A 186 -19.59 -6.82 10.49
N ARG A 187 -20.15 -7.45 11.52
CA ARG A 187 -20.60 -6.77 12.73
C ARG A 187 -19.41 -6.48 13.66
N LEU A 188 -19.34 -5.25 14.16
CA LEU A 188 -18.32 -4.80 15.11
C LEU A 188 -18.81 -4.90 16.56
N ARG A 189 -17.86 -4.98 17.51
CA ARG A 189 -18.15 -5.08 18.95
C ARG A 189 -18.85 -3.85 19.53
N ASN A 190 -18.66 -2.68 18.92
CA ASN A 190 -19.33 -1.44 19.28
C ASN A 190 -20.76 -1.33 18.70
N GLY A 191 -21.27 -2.38 18.05
CA GLY A 191 -22.57 -2.37 17.40
C GLY A 191 -22.58 -1.74 16.00
N GLY A 192 -21.44 -1.25 15.52
CA GLY A 192 -21.28 -0.80 14.13
C GLY A 192 -21.32 -1.96 13.14
N LEU A 193 -21.56 -1.65 11.87
CA LEU A 193 -21.58 -2.60 10.77
C LEU A 193 -20.60 -2.14 9.69
N ILE A 194 -19.68 -3.01 9.29
CA ILE A 194 -18.90 -2.84 8.07
C ILE A 194 -19.61 -3.60 6.97
N VAL A 195 -19.96 -2.89 5.89
CA VAL A 195 -20.54 -3.48 4.69
C VAL A 195 -19.51 -3.39 3.57
N GLU A 196 -19.12 -4.53 2.99
CA GLU A 196 -18.28 -4.59 1.81
C GLU A 196 -19.16 -4.78 0.57
N LEU A 197 -19.02 -3.87 -0.38
CA LEU A 197 -19.77 -3.84 -1.63
C LEU A 197 -18.94 -4.41 -2.78
N THR A 198 -19.60 -4.78 -3.87
CA THR A 198 -18.92 -5.31 -5.05
C THR A 198 -18.13 -4.22 -5.80
N THR A 199 -18.59 -2.96 -5.76
CA THR A 199 -17.98 -1.85 -6.51
C THR A 199 -17.68 -0.65 -5.60
N ALA A 200 -16.58 0.06 -5.87
CA ALA A 200 -16.23 1.30 -5.18
C ALA A 200 -17.23 2.43 -5.48
N GLU A 201 -17.82 2.45 -6.67
CA GLU A 201 -18.84 3.43 -7.07
C GLU A 201 -20.08 3.36 -6.16
N ALA A 202 -20.54 2.15 -5.83
CA ALA A 202 -21.66 1.97 -4.90
C ALA A 202 -21.32 2.46 -3.47
N ALA A 203 -20.09 2.22 -3.01
CA ALA A 203 -19.62 2.71 -1.71
C ALA A 203 -19.59 4.25 -1.68
N ASN A 204 -19.04 4.87 -2.72
CA ASN A 204 -18.97 6.33 -2.84
C ASN A 204 -20.36 6.96 -2.97
N TRP A 205 -21.27 6.35 -3.74
CA TRP A 205 -22.65 6.82 -3.87
C TRP A 205 -23.38 6.81 -2.52
N LEU A 206 -23.17 5.77 -1.70
CA LEU A 206 -23.73 5.71 -0.34
C LEU A 206 -23.15 6.78 0.60
N CYS A 207 -21.97 7.32 0.31
CA CYS A 207 -21.38 8.41 1.08
C CYS A 207 -21.94 9.81 0.69
N ILE A 208 -22.74 9.91 -0.38
CA ILE A 208 -23.37 11.17 -0.78
C ILE A 208 -24.47 11.53 0.25
N PRO A 209 -24.53 12.77 0.75
CA PRO A 209 -25.49 13.16 1.79
C PRO A 209 -26.95 12.83 1.47
N GLU A 210 -27.38 13.00 0.22
CA GLU A 210 -28.75 12.68 -0.22
C GLU A 210 -29.05 11.18 -0.14
N SER A 211 -28.11 10.34 -0.57
CA SER A 211 -28.20 8.89 -0.48
C SER A 211 -28.17 8.40 0.97
N ILE A 212 -27.35 9.03 1.82
CA ILE A 212 -27.33 8.77 3.27
C ILE A 212 -28.69 9.06 3.87
N LEU A 213 -29.32 10.19 3.53
CA LEU A 213 -30.64 10.55 4.05
C LEU A 213 -31.72 9.55 3.61
N LYS A 214 -31.71 9.12 2.35
CA LYS A 214 -32.61 8.05 1.85
C LYS A 214 -32.37 6.75 2.64
N PHE A 215 -31.11 6.37 2.84
CA PHE A 215 -30.71 5.17 3.57
C PHE A 215 -31.14 5.21 5.05
N MET A 216 -30.95 6.35 5.73
CA MET A 216 -31.41 6.55 7.11
C MET A 216 -32.93 6.44 7.22
N GLY A 217 -33.66 7.02 6.27
CA GLY A 217 -35.12 6.91 6.21
C GLY A 217 -35.60 5.47 6.01
N ALA A 218 -34.93 4.70 5.15
CA ALA A 218 -35.27 3.31 4.89
C ALA A 218 -34.93 2.36 6.07
N LEU A 219 -33.89 2.67 6.85
CA LEU A 219 -33.54 1.92 8.05
C LEU A 219 -34.41 2.26 9.27
N ASP A 220 -35.16 3.35 9.22
CA ASP A 220 -35.90 3.91 10.35
C ASP A 220 -35.00 4.08 11.60
N SER A 221 -33.77 4.56 11.38
CA SER A 221 -32.75 4.67 12.43
C SER A 221 -31.78 5.80 12.13
N LEU A 222 -31.33 6.47 13.20
CA LEU A 222 -30.29 7.51 13.12
C LEU A 222 -28.92 6.86 12.99
N VAL A 223 -28.56 6.65 11.73
CA VAL A 223 -27.33 5.98 11.32
C VAL A 223 -26.37 7.00 10.70
N PHE A 224 -25.09 6.87 11.02
CA PHE A 224 -24.01 7.65 10.44
C PHE A 224 -23.13 6.73 9.60
N ILE A 225 -22.95 7.08 8.33
CA ILE A 225 -21.93 6.46 7.49
C ILE A 225 -20.64 7.24 7.72
N LYS A 226 -19.63 6.55 8.26
CA LYS A 226 -18.34 7.14 8.56
C LYS A 226 -17.42 6.99 7.38
N GLU A 227 -16.92 8.12 6.88
CA GLU A 227 -15.93 8.15 5.82
C GLU A 227 -14.64 7.44 6.26
N HIS A 228 -14.09 6.63 5.36
CA HIS A 228 -12.87 5.89 5.63
C HIS A 228 -11.66 6.83 5.61
N ARG A 229 -10.95 6.88 6.74
CA ARG A 229 -9.71 7.64 6.90
C ARG A 229 -8.52 6.68 6.86
N PHE A 230 -7.46 7.09 6.17
CA PHE A 230 -6.25 6.31 5.99
C PHE A 230 -5.11 6.94 6.79
N THR A 231 -4.58 6.20 7.75
CA THR A 231 -3.37 6.61 8.45
C THR A 231 -2.15 6.21 7.60
N ILE A 232 -1.40 7.21 7.15
CA ILE A 232 -0.16 7.07 6.37
C ILE A 232 1.02 7.34 7.31
N ILE A 233 2.10 6.55 7.19
CA ILE A 233 3.32 6.77 7.97
C ILE A 233 4.39 7.32 7.05
N ILE A 234 4.91 8.51 7.35
CA ILE A 234 5.92 9.17 6.53
C ILE A 234 7.26 9.11 7.24
N PRO A 235 8.20 8.27 6.78
CA PRO A 235 9.52 8.21 7.35
C PRO A 235 10.37 9.41 6.92
N PHE A 236 11.37 9.75 7.74
CA PHE A 236 12.43 10.73 7.43
C PHE A 236 12.03 12.19 7.28
N LEU A 237 10.90 12.58 7.86
CA LEU A 237 10.55 13.98 7.90
C LEU A 237 11.57 14.75 8.78
N PRO A 238 12.11 15.88 8.31
CA PRO A 238 12.98 16.72 9.13
C PRO A 238 12.28 17.15 10.42
N ILE A 239 12.93 17.03 11.57
CA ILE A 239 12.35 17.46 12.86
C ILE A 239 12.11 18.97 12.95
N THR A 240 12.67 19.73 12.01
CA THR A 240 12.50 21.17 11.84
C THR A 240 11.24 21.52 11.04
N SER A 241 10.59 20.54 10.41
CA SER A 241 9.32 20.75 9.72
C SER A 241 8.22 21.02 10.74
N ASP A 242 7.55 22.14 10.60
CA ASP A 242 6.42 22.50 11.44
C ASP A 242 5.13 21.87 10.93
N ILE A 243 5.04 20.54 11.04
CA ILE A 243 3.90 19.80 10.48
C ILE A 243 2.57 20.14 11.15
N GLU A 244 2.61 20.69 12.36
CA GLU A 244 1.41 21.05 13.11
C GLU A 244 0.79 22.37 12.60
N ASP A 245 1.52 23.10 11.74
CA ASP A 245 1.04 24.30 11.07
C ASP A 245 0.05 23.98 9.92
N ALA A 246 -1.01 24.78 9.83
CA ALA A 246 -2.04 24.63 8.81
C ALA A 246 -1.52 25.03 7.42
N GLU A 247 -0.64 26.04 7.33
CA GLU A 247 -0.05 26.43 6.05
C GLU A 247 0.82 25.29 5.47
N TRP A 248 1.55 24.59 6.34
CA TRP A 248 2.34 23.43 5.94
C TRP A 248 1.46 22.30 5.40
N GLN A 249 0.31 22.03 6.03
CA GLN A 249 -0.65 21.02 5.56
C GLN A 249 -1.22 21.38 4.18
N CYS A 250 -1.68 22.62 3.99
CA CYS A 250 -2.16 23.10 2.69
C CYS A 250 -1.08 22.98 1.59
N ALA A 251 0.16 23.37 1.90
CA ALA A 251 1.28 23.25 0.96
C ALA A 251 1.60 21.79 0.63
N ALA A 252 1.53 20.90 1.62
CA ALA A 252 1.73 19.47 1.40
C ALA A 252 0.60 18.86 0.55
N GLU A 253 -0.65 19.28 0.74
CA GLU A 253 -1.77 18.87 -0.11
C GLU A 253 -1.56 19.34 -1.55
N GLU A 254 -1.25 20.62 -1.74
CA GLU A 254 -1.00 21.21 -3.06
C GLU A 254 0.17 20.53 -3.78
N GLU A 255 1.31 20.33 -3.12
CA GLU A 255 2.49 19.66 -3.68
C GLU A 255 2.19 18.21 -4.13
N ASN A 256 1.23 17.55 -3.47
CA ASN A 256 0.83 16.18 -3.78
C ASN A 256 -0.44 16.08 -4.64
N ASN A 257 -0.96 17.20 -5.15
CA ASN A 257 -2.23 17.27 -5.91
C ASN A 257 -3.43 16.67 -5.15
N LEU A 258 -3.48 16.88 -3.83
CA LEU A 258 -4.61 16.48 -3.01
C LEU A 258 -5.63 17.63 -2.91
N PRO A 259 -6.93 17.33 -2.86
CA PRO A 259 -7.94 18.34 -2.54
C PRO A 259 -7.67 19.02 -1.20
N THR A 260 -7.98 20.31 -1.08
CA THR A 260 -7.83 21.05 0.18
C THR A 260 -8.62 20.40 1.30
N GLY A 261 -7.98 20.18 2.45
CA GLY A 261 -8.57 19.51 3.62
C GLY A 261 -8.59 17.98 3.55
N SER A 262 -7.82 17.39 2.62
CA SER A 262 -7.60 15.93 2.60
C SER A 262 -6.81 15.45 3.82
N ILE A 263 -5.90 16.23 4.38
CA ILE A 263 -5.16 15.89 5.59
C ILE A 263 -5.95 16.41 6.79
N GLU A 264 -6.69 15.50 7.45
CA GLU A 264 -7.51 15.89 8.61
C GLU A 264 -6.64 16.11 9.86
N ALA A 265 -5.63 15.27 10.04
CA ALA A 265 -4.76 15.32 11.20
C ALA A 265 -3.35 14.85 10.84
N VAL A 266 -2.37 15.58 11.36
CA VAL A 266 -0.97 15.26 11.23
C VAL A 266 -0.30 15.33 12.59
N GLY A 267 0.59 14.39 12.85
CA GLY A 267 1.23 14.28 14.14
C GLY A 267 2.50 13.46 14.09
N TRP A 268 3.44 13.84 14.93
CA TRP A 268 4.63 13.03 15.13
C TRP A 268 4.29 11.80 15.98
N ILE A 269 4.78 10.62 15.56
CA ILE A 269 4.66 9.37 16.34
C ILE A 269 5.32 9.53 17.71
N LYS A 270 6.43 10.26 17.76
CA LYS A 270 7.23 10.43 18.98
C LYS A 270 6.97 11.82 19.58
N PRO A 271 6.77 11.94 20.90
CA PRO A 271 6.65 13.23 21.59
C PRO A 271 7.88 14.12 21.37
N ARG A 272 7.70 15.45 21.45
CA ARG A 272 8.76 16.44 21.20
C ARG A 272 9.99 16.24 22.08
N ILE A 273 9.81 15.85 23.34
CA ILE A 273 10.90 15.55 24.29
C ILE A 273 11.85 14.46 23.78
N TRP A 274 11.39 13.54 22.94
CA TRP A 274 12.20 12.48 22.37
C TRP A 274 12.76 12.84 20.99
N ARG A 275 12.49 14.06 20.49
CA ARG A 275 12.96 14.53 19.19
C ARG A 275 14.32 15.23 19.27
N SER A 276 14.62 15.89 20.39
CA SER A 276 15.89 16.61 20.56
C SER A 276 17.10 15.68 20.63
N PRO A 277 18.18 15.97 19.88
CA PRO A 277 19.43 15.20 19.94
C PRO A 277 20.11 15.27 21.31
N VAL A 278 19.83 16.32 22.10
CA VAL A 278 20.45 16.59 23.42
C VAL A 278 20.20 15.46 24.43
N LEU A 279 19.08 14.74 24.35
CA LEU A 279 18.76 13.65 25.29
C LEU A 279 19.16 12.25 24.80
N GLN A 280 19.68 12.13 23.56
CA GLN A 280 20.13 10.83 23.03
C GLN A 280 21.60 10.55 23.32
N GLY A 281 22.36 11.51 23.89
CA GLY A 281 23.78 11.38 24.18
C GLY A 281 24.18 11.16 25.65
N SER A 282 23.26 11.24 26.61
CA SER A 282 23.63 11.28 28.05
C SER A 282 22.98 10.23 28.94
N VAL A 283 22.41 9.16 28.38
CA VAL A 283 22.17 7.94 29.17
C VAL A 283 23.48 7.17 29.23
N THR A 284 24.44 7.67 30.01
CA THR A 284 25.44 6.76 30.56
C THR A 284 24.66 5.82 31.47
N PRO A 285 24.67 4.50 31.24
CA PRO A 285 24.19 3.59 32.27
C PRO A 285 25.04 3.90 33.50
N THR A 286 24.39 4.34 34.58
CA THR A 286 25.04 4.58 35.87
C THR A 286 25.74 3.30 36.27
N ARG A 287 27.02 3.19 35.88
CA ARG A 287 27.90 2.13 36.30
C ARG A 287 28.11 2.37 37.79
N ALA A 288 27.70 1.38 38.58
CA ALA A 288 27.88 1.37 40.03
C ALA A 288 29.30 1.85 40.39
N PRO A 289 29.45 2.66 41.45
CA PRO A 289 30.69 3.32 41.78
C PRO A 289 31.79 2.28 42.04
N ALA A 290 32.75 2.19 41.12
CA ALA A 290 34.01 1.52 41.37
C ALA A 290 34.99 2.50 42.03
N LEU A 291 35.75 1.99 42.99
CA LEU A 291 36.72 2.70 43.82
C LEU A 291 37.69 3.61 43.03
N PRO A 292 38.23 4.67 43.67
CA PRO A 292 39.12 5.63 43.02
C PRO A 292 40.53 5.05 42.79
N THR A 293 41.04 5.23 41.58
CA THR A 293 42.46 5.07 41.21
C THR A 293 42.92 6.34 40.49
N PRO A 294 44.14 6.86 40.74
CA PRO A 294 44.56 8.20 40.32
C PRO A 294 45.00 8.29 38.85
N ALA A 295 44.96 9.54 38.36
CA ALA A 295 45.18 10.03 36.99
C ALA A 295 46.52 9.65 36.33
N PRO A 296 46.61 9.73 34.99
CA PRO A 296 47.31 10.91 34.43
C PRO A 296 46.83 11.45 33.05
N ALA A 297 47.17 12.73 32.84
CA ALA A 297 47.64 13.42 31.62
C ALA A 297 46.76 13.55 30.34
N LEU A 298 46.25 14.77 30.15
CA LEU A 298 46.30 15.64 28.94
C LEU A 298 46.78 15.03 27.61
N LEU A 299 45.92 15.07 26.58
CA LEU A 299 46.32 15.45 25.23
C LEU A 299 45.15 16.10 24.46
N ASP A 300 45.44 17.26 23.87
CA ASP A 300 44.62 18.04 22.95
C ASP A 300 44.52 17.38 21.56
N SER A 301 43.36 17.45 20.92
CA SER A 301 43.24 17.75 19.47
C SER A 301 41.80 18.02 18.99
N PRO A 302 41.59 18.96 18.04
CA PRO A 302 40.28 19.33 17.50
C PRO A 302 40.05 18.87 16.05
N ARG A 303 38.78 18.69 15.64
CA ARG A 303 38.15 19.31 14.44
C ARG A 303 36.75 18.72 14.20
N GLY A 304 35.77 19.62 14.24
CA GLY A 304 34.36 19.31 14.00
C GLY A 304 34.07 18.94 12.55
N GLY A 305 33.46 17.77 12.38
CA GLY A 305 32.48 17.55 11.32
C GLY A 305 31.10 17.83 11.91
N ALA A 306 30.33 18.71 11.27
CA ALA A 306 28.94 18.94 11.66
C ALA A 306 28.15 17.62 11.53
N PRO A 307 27.48 17.14 12.58
CA PRO A 307 26.71 15.91 12.50
C PRO A 307 25.51 16.12 11.55
N PRO A 308 25.14 15.10 10.75
CA PRO A 308 23.95 15.16 9.93
C PRO A 308 22.71 15.36 10.81
N ALA A 309 21.79 16.23 10.38
CA ALA A 309 20.57 16.53 11.09
C ALA A 309 19.78 15.22 11.38
N PRO A 310 19.28 15.02 12.61
CA PRO A 310 18.52 13.83 12.95
C PRO A 310 17.19 13.79 12.16
N ARG A 311 16.94 12.67 11.48
CA ARG A 311 15.70 12.39 10.74
C ARG A 311 14.80 11.47 11.56
N LYS A 312 13.49 11.71 11.61
CA LYS A 312 12.52 10.88 12.38
C LYS A 312 11.24 10.62 11.57
N THR A 313 10.36 9.78 12.08
CA THR A 313 9.13 9.31 11.42
C THR A 313 7.91 10.11 11.89
N ALA A 314 7.09 10.58 10.95
CA ALA A 314 5.80 11.22 11.18
C ALA A 314 4.64 10.27 10.81
N VAL A 315 3.45 10.52 11.36
CA VAL A 315 2.19 9.88 10.96
C VAL A 315 1.25 10.96 10.43
N TRP A 316 0.64 10.66 9.30
CA TRP A 316 -0.40 11.46 8.68
C TRP A 316 -1.69 10.65 8.75
N THR A 317 -2.84 11.31 8.84
CA THR A 317 -4.13 10.71 8.58
C THR A 317 -4.75 11.48 7.42
N ALA A 318 -4.82 10.84 6.26
CA ALA A 318 -5.39 11.41 5.05
C ALA A 318 -6.81 10.85 4.83
N MET A 319 -7.73 11.71 4.42
CA MET A 319 -8.92 11.35 3.68
C MET A 319 -8.51 11.11 2.23
N THR A 320 -8.98 9.99 1.67
CA THR A 320 -9.05 9.84 0.22
C THR A 320 -10.49 10.18 -0.15
N ARG A 321 -10.75 11.43 -0.53
CA ARG A 321 -11.93 11.70 -1.34
C ARG A 321 -11.68 11.06 -2.72
N PRO A 322 -12.65 10.32 -3.29
CA PRO A 322 -12.54 9.91 -4.67
C PRO A 322 -12.34 11.16 -5.52
N LEU A 323 -11.37 11.13 -6.44
CA LEU A 323 -11.30 12.09 -7.52
C LEU A 323 -12.66 12.06 -8.24
N ALA A 324 -13.40 13.16 -8.17
CA ALA A 324 -14.52 13.37 -9.06
C ALA A 324 -13.95 13.40 -10.48
N LEU A 325 -14.18 12.31 -11.22
CA LEU A 325 -13.96 12.24 -12.66
C LEU A 325 -15.08 12.99 -13.39
#